data_AF-A0A938JYP4-F1
#
_entry.id   AF-A0A938JYP4-F1
#
_cell.length_a   1.000
_cell.length_b   1.000
_cell.length_c   1.000
_cell.angle_alpha   90.00
_cell.angle_beta   90.00
_cell.angle_gamma   90.00
#
_symmetry.space_group_name_H-M   'P 1'
#
loop_
_entity.id
_entity.type
_entity.pdbx_description
1 polymer ?
#
loop_
_entity_poly.entity_id
_entity_poly.type
_entity_poly.pdbx_seq_one_letter_code
_entity_poly.pdbx_strand_id
1 'polypeptide(L)'
;MDSRRSIKIDWAEAGIPMNSVAPGIVRTPMVTEIIATPEGREGLAKVVPIPLHGYLGFENIANLIIWLASEENTRVTGQTIYIDGGSDAVICGDNVWNLKLNQ
;
A
#
# COMPACT_ATOMS: atom_id res chain seq x y z
N MET A 1 3.87 -11.03 4.95
CA MET A 1 4.21 -10.73 6.36
C MET A 1 2.97 -10.11 6.98
N ASP A 2 2.43 -10.69 8.04
CA ASP A 2 1.18 -10.20 8.67
C ASP A 2 1.55 -9.20 9.77
N SER A 3 1.37 -7.91 9.50
CA SER A 3 1.68 -6.81 10.42
C SER A 3 0.93 -6.98 11.76
N ARG A 4 -0.26 -7.58 11.74
CA ARG A 4 -1.05 -7.86 12.95
C ARG A 4 -0.39 -8.87 13.87
N ARG A 5 0.27 -9.89 13.32
CA ARG A 5 0.99 -10.90 14.11
C ARG A 5 2.29 -10.40 14.72
N SER A 6 2.81 -9.31 14.18
CA SER A 6 4.11 -8.75 14.55
C SER A 6 4.02 -7.82 15.75
N ILE A 7 2.84 -7.28 16.05
CA ILE A 7 2.62 -6.45 17.24
C ILE A 7 2.52 -7.32 18.48
N LYS A 8 3.28 -6.94 19.51
CA LYS A 8 3.24 -7.53 20.85
C LYS A 8 2.65 -6.52 21.84
N ILE A 9 2.11 -7.02 22.95
CA ILE A 9 1.46 -6.17 23.96
C ILE A 9 2.42 -5.09 24.50
N ASP A 10 3.67 -5.48 24.78
CA ASP A 10 4.71 -4.56 25.27
C ASP A 10 4.99 -3.40 24.30
N TRP A 11 4.89 -3.63 22.98
CA TRP A 11 5.08 -2.58 21.97
C TRP A 11 3.91 -1.59 21.94
N ALA A 12 2.69 -2.11 22.11
CA ALA A 12 1.49 -1.29 22.17
C ALA A 12 1.46 -0.44 23.45
N GLU A 13 1.82 -1.01 24.59
CA GLU A 13 1.91 -0.30 25.87
C GLU A 13 3.03 0.75 25.89
N ALA A 14 4.13 0.49 25.18
CA ALA A 14 5.20 1.46 24.95
C ALA A 14 4.81 2.59 23.97
N GLY A 15 3.61 2.55 23.38
CA GLY A 15 3.15 3.56 22.43
C GLY A 15 3.89 3.54 21.08
N ILE A 16 4.42 2.38 20.66
CA ILE A 16 5.19 2.24 19.41
C ILE A 16 4.25 1.74 18.29
N PRO A 17 3.83 2.60 17.35
CA PRO A 17 3.03 2.15 16.21
C PRO A 17 3.89 1.36 15.22
N MET A 18 3.36 0.24 14.71
CA MET A 18 3.98 -0.53 13.64
C MET A 18 2.97 -0.83 12.54
N ASN A 19 3.25 -0.36 11.32
CA ASN A 19 2.41 -0.57 10.15
C ASN A 19 3.26 -1.05 8.97
N SER A 20 2.63 -1.71 8.01
CA SER A 20 3.20 -2.02 6.71
C SER A 20 2.56 -1.15 5.64
N VAL A 21 3.35 -0.66 4.70
CA VAL A 21 2.87 0.12 3.55
C VAL A 21 3.01 -0.73 2.29
N ALA A 22 1.92 -0.93 1.57
CA ALA A 22 1.85 -1.70 0.33
C ALA A 22 1.54 -0.75 -0.83
N PRO A 23 2.57 -0.25 -1.55
CA PRO A 23 2.35 0.68 -2.64
C PRO A 23 1.87 -0.04 -3.91
N GLY A 24 1.14 0.70 -4.75
CA GLY A 24 0.90 0.32 -6.15
C GLY A 24 2.15 0.50 -7.01
N ILE A 25 1.97 0.67 -8.31
CA ILE A 25 3.11 0.93 -9.21
C ILE A 25 3.72 2.30 -8.90
N VAL A 26 5.01 2.33 -8.60
CA VAL A 26 5.77 3.55 -8.25
C VAL A 26 6.71 3.90 -9.39
N ARG A 27 6.95 5.19 -9.62
CA ARG A 27 7.89 5.70 -10.64
C ARG A 27 9.36 5.39 -10.32
N THR A 28 9.75 4.13 -10.47
CA THR A 28 11.15 3.70 -10.42
C THR A 28 11.84 3.89 -11.77
N PRO A 29 13.18 3.74 -11.88
CA PRO A 29 13.87 3.75 -13.17
C PRO A 29 13.28 2.75 -14.17
N MET A 30 12.97 1.52 -13.72
CA MET A 30 12.30 0.50 -14.53
C MET A 30 10.95 0.98 -15.07
N VAL A 31 10.10 1.55 -14.21
CA VAL A 31 8.80 2.07 -14.63
C VAL A 31 8.97 3.26 -15.57
N THR A 32 10.00 4.08 -15.37
CA THR A 32 10.33 5.23 -16.22
C THR A 32 10.67 4.81 -17.64
N GLU A 33 11.40 3.71 -17.82
CA GLU A 33 11.68 3.14 -19.15
C GLU A 33 10.41 2.62 -19.82
N ILE A 34 9.53 1.94 -19.07
CA ILE A 34 8.26 1.42 -19.58
C ILE A 34 7.37 2.57 -20.08
N ILE A 35 7.22 3.64 -19.30
CA ILE A 35 6.35 4.77 -19.65
C ILE A 35 6.96 5.75 -20.66
N ALA A 36 8.19 5.50 -21.14
CA ALA A 36 8.82 6.37 -22.13
C ALA A 36 8.08 6.34 -23.48
N THR A 37 7.44 5.22 -23.80
CA THR A 37 6.67 5.02 -25.04
C THR A 37 5.17 5.21 -24.82
N PRO A 38 4.41 5.67 -25.84
CA PRO A 38 2.94 5.68 -25.79
C PRO A 38 2.35 4.30 -25.49
N GLU A 39 2.89 3.26 -26.12
CA GLU A 39 2.43 1.87 -25.98
C GLU A 39 2.65 1.37 -24.55
N GLY A 40 3.79 1.68 -23.94
CA GLY A 40 4.07 1.32 -22.56
C GLY A 40 3.21 2.06 -21.55
N ARG A 41 2.88 3.34 -21.80
CA ARG A 41 1.89 4.08 -20.98
C ARG A 41 0.51 3.46 -21.06
N GLU A 42 0.05 3.11 -22.27
CA GLU A 42 -1.25 2.49 -22.47
C GLU A 42 -1.29 1.07 -21.87
N GLY A 43 -0.21 0.30 -22.04
CA GLY A 43 -0.05 -1.01 -21.42
C GLY A 43 -0.13 -0.94 -19.90
N LEU A 44 0.59 0.03 -19.29
CA LEU A 44 0.56 0.25 -17.85
C LEU A 44 -0.83 0.65 -17.35
N ALA A 45 -1.52 1.53 -18.07
CA ALA A 45 -2.87 1.96 -17.72
C ALA A 45 -3.89 0.81 -17.73
N LYS A 46 -3.70 -0.21 -18.57
CA LYS A 46 -4.58 -1.39 -18.64
C LYS A 46 -4.41 -2.36 -17.47
N VAL A 47 -3.19 -2.49 -16.93
CA VAL A 47 -2.90 -3.40 -15.81
C VAL A 47 -3.09 -2.75 -14.44
N VAL A 48 -3.26 -1.43 -14.40
CA VAL A 48 -3.46 -0.65 -13.18
C VAL A 48 -4.88 -0.06 -13.19
N PRO A 49 -5.89 -0.75 -12.64
CA PRO A 49 -7.29 -0.31 -12.62
C PRO A 49 -7.55 0.85 -11.63
N ILE A 50 -6.53 1.66 -11.37
CA ILE A 50 -6.62 2.80 -10.45
C ILE A 50 -7.57 3.84 -11.05
N PRO A 51 -8.58 4.35 -10.31
CA PRO A 51 -9.42 5.48 -10.73
C PRO A 51 -8.64 6.76 -11.14
N LEU A 52 -7.39 6.89 -10.70
CA LEU A 52 -6.46 7.97 -11.06
C LEU A 52 -5.58 7.70 -12.31
N HIS A 53 -5.54 6.47 -12.84
CA HIS A 53 -4.69 6.00 -13.95
C HIS A 53 -3.17 6.18 -13.73
N GLY A 54 -2.38 5.11 -13.93
CA GLY A 54 -0.91 5.20 -14.03
C GLY A 54 -0.13 4.84 -12.75
N TYR A 55 0.91 5.62 -12.43
CA TYR A 55 1.89 5.30 -11.38
C TYR A 55 1.92 6.38 -10.29
N LEU A 56 2.41 6.00 -9.11
CA LEU A 56 2.62 6.88 -7.97
C LEU A 56 4.01 7.51 -8.03
N GLY A 57 4.09 8.76 -7.57
CA GLY A 57 5.35 9.39 -7.24
C GLY A 57 5.88 8.88 -5.90
N PHE A 58 7.19 9.06 -5.68
CA PHE A 58 7.82 8.71 -4.40
C PHE A 58 7.24 9.53 -3.25
N GLU A 59 6.81 10.76 -3.53
CA GLU A 59 6.18 11.67 -2.59
C GLU A 59 4.88 11.13 -2.01
N ASN A 60 4.10 10.34 -2.77
CA ASN A 60 2.87 9.75 -2.25
C ASN A 60 3.17 8.82 -1.07
N ILE A 61 4.17 7.96 -1.24
CA ILE A 61 4.60 6.99 -0.23
C ILE A 61 5.28 7.71 0.94
N ALA A 62 6.16 8.67 0.63
CA ALA A 62 6.86 9.45 1.65
C ALA A 62 5.88 10.20 2.56
N ASN A 63 4.85 10.85 1.99
CA ASN A 63 3.85 11.58 2.77
C ASN A 63 3.07 10.66 3.71
N LEU A 64 2.70 9.46 3.26
CA LEU A 64 2.05 8.47 4.13
C LEU A 64 2.98 8.01 5.25
N ILE A 65 4.25 7.72 4.95
CA ILE A 65 5.24 7.31 5.96
C ILE A 65 5.46 8.43 6.98
N ILE A 66 5.60 9.69 6.52
CA ILE A 66 5.74 10.85 7.38
C ILE A 66 4.54 10.95 8.34
N TRP A 67 3.31 10.83 7.83
CA TRP A 67 2.13 10.88 8.67
C TRP A 67 2.08 9.71 9.68
N LEU A 68 2.39 8.49 9.24
CA LEU A 68 2.41 7.30 10.12
C LEU A 68 3.44 7.39 11.24
N ALA A 69 4.55 8.09 10.99
CA ALA A 69 5.61 8.33 11.97
C ALA A 69 5.42 9.64 12.76
N SER A 70 4.45 10.47 12.39
CA SER A 70 4.20 11.75 13.05
C SER A 70 3.44 11.57 14.37
N GLU A 71 3.52 12.60 15.22
CA GLU A 71 2.75 12.67 16.47
C GLU A 71 1.23 12.75 16.25
N GLU A 72 0.78 13.09 15.03
CA GLU A 72 -0.64 13.09 14.69
C GLU A 72 -1.22 11.66 14.62
N ASN A 73 -0.38 10.67 14.33
CA ASN A 73 -0.78 9.28 14.36
C ASN A 73 -0.83 8.75 15.80
N THR A 74 -1.99 8.90 16.43
CA THR A 74 -2.20 8.47 17.83
C THR A 74 -2.74 7.04 17.96
N ARG A 75 -3.15 6.39 16.87
CA ARG A 75 -3.95 5.14 16.92
C ARG A 75 -3.73 4.13 15.79
N VAL A 76 -3.09 4.50 14.69
CA VAL A 76 -2.92 3.58 13.56
C VAL A 76 -1.70 2.70 13.82
N THR A 77 -1.98 1.43 14.13
CA THR A 77 -0.98 0.38 14.34
C THR A 77 -1.55 -0.96 13.88
N GLY A 78 -0.70 -1.87 13.44
CA GLY A 78 -1.03 -3.24 13.03
C GLY A 78 -1.71 -3.33 11.68
N GLN A 79 -1.61 -2.27 10.88
CA GLN A 79 -2.26 -2.21 9.58
C GLN A 79 -1.28 -2.59 8.47
N THR A 80 -1.82 -3.18 7.40
CA THR A 80 -1.22 -3.12 6.08
C THR A 80 -2.01 -2.08 5.31
N ILE A 81 -1.37 -0.95 5.02
CA ILE A 81 -2.00 0.19 4.36
C ILE A 81 -1.61 0.15 2.90
N TYR A 82 -2.61 -0.09 2.06
CA TYR A 82 -2.46 -0.04 0.62
C TYR A 82 -2.49 1.42 0.16
N ILE A 83 -1.42 1.86 -0.48
CA ILE A 83 -1.32 3.15 -1.15
C ILE A 83 -1.14 2.88 -2.64
N ASP A 84 -2.22 2.43 -3.27
CA ASP A 84 -2.18 1.86 -4.61
C ASP A 84 -3.37 2.31 -5.46
N GLY A 85 -4.05 3.39 -5.04
CA GLY A 85 -5.23 3.92 -5.70
C GLY A 85 -6.47 3.01 -5.65
N GLY A 86 -6.47 1.94 -4.85
CA GLY A 86 -7.57 0.97 -4.78
C GLY A 86 -7.40 -0.24 -5.70
N SER A 87 -6.21 -0.43 -6.27
CA SER A 87 -5.91 -1.59 -7.13
C SER A 87 -6.15 -2.90 -6.42
N ASP A 88 -5.64 -3.06 -5.19
CA ASP A 88 -5.83 -4.24 -4.36
C ASP A 88 -7.32 -4.54 -4.14
N ALA A 89 -8.08 -3.52 -3.73
CA ALA A 89 -9.51 -3.67 -3.48
C ALA A 89 -10.30 -4.12 -4.73
N VAL A 90 -9.95 -3.60 -5.92
CA VAL A 90 -10.65 -3.94 -7.18
C VAL A 90 -10.21 -5.30 -7.73
N ILE A 91 -8.91 -5.62 -7.66
CA ILE A 91 -8.34 -6.84 -8.26
C ILE A 91 -8.58 -8.06 -7.36
N CYS A 92 -8.30 -7.93 -6.06
CA CYS A 92 -8.40 -9.04 -5.11
C CYS A 92 -9.86 -9.25 -4.64
N GLY A 93 -10.64 -8.16 -4.56
CA GLY A 93 -12.03 -8.16 -4.09
C GLY A 93 -12.19 -8.68 -2.66
N ASP A 94 -13.42 -9.03 -2.28
CA ASP A 94 -13.77 -9.48 -0.92
C ASP A 94 -13.15 -10.84 -0.53
N ASN A 95 -12.57 -11.55 -1.50
CA ASN A 95 -11.99 -12.88 -1.30
C ASN A 95 -10.78 -12.89 -0.35
N VAL A 96 -10.14 -11.73 -0.12
CA VAL A 96 -9.04 -11.60 0.86
C VAL A 96 -9.47 -11.90 2.30
N TRP A 97 -10.78 -11.81 2.59
CA TRP A 97 -11.35 -12.12 3.91
C TRP A 97 -11.94 -13.53 4.00
N ASN A 98 -12.09 -14.23 2.87
CA ASN A 98 -12.66 -15.58 2.78
C ASN A 98 -11.64 -16.71 3.10
N LEU A 99 -10.73 -16.46 4.04
CA LEU A 99 -10.04 -17.54 4.71
C LEU A 99 -11.05 -18.22 5.62
N LYS A 100 -11.56 -19.38 5.19
CA LYS A 100 -12.44 -20.25 5.97
C LYS A 100 -11.99 -20.26 7.43
N LEU A 101 -12.90 -19.82 8.31
CA LEU A 101 -12.91 -20.14 9.74
C LEU A 101 -13.06 -21.66 9.88
N ASN A 102 -12.00 -22.41 9.59
CA ASN A 102 -11.84 -23.80 9.95
C ASN A 102 -10.81 -23.88 11.08
N GLN A 103 -11.21 -23.36 12.24
CA GLN A 103 -10.85 -23.89 13.56
C GLN A 103 -12.12 -23.84 14.42
#